data_AF-A0A2S6IQG2-F1
#
_entry.id   AF-A0A2S6IQG2-F1
#
_cell.length_a   1.000
_cell.length_b   1.000
_cell.length_c   1.000
_cell.angle_alpha   90.00
_cell.angle_beta   90.00
_cell.angle_gamma   90.00
#
_symmetry.space_group_name_H-M   'P 1'
#
loop_
_entity.id
_entity.type
_entity.pdbx_description
1 polymer ?
#
loop_
_entity_poly.entity_id
_entity_poly.type
_entity_poly.pdbx_seq_one_letter_code
_entity_poly.pdbx_strand_id
1 'polypeptide(L)'
;MKLTKAILIILLIIIIDQASKIYIKLNYTLTDSTSPAIVDWGKFKLLFYENAGAAWGMEIPGDYGKLILVIFRIFAVFGIGYWLVSSIKKHGHKILILCISLIFAGAFGNIIDSVFYGVIFSGSYHGAIATAFPEAGGYAGLGYGHVVDMLYFPLFEGDWPQWMPFVGGEHFKFFNAIFNVADSAITVGVILLVIFSKKAFPDTDKKSVA
;
A
#
# COMPACT_ATOMS: atom_id res chain seq x y z
N MET A 1 11.41 -11.19 19.39
CA MET A 1 10.90 -12.18 18.41
C MET A 1 12.09 -12.69 17.61
N LYS A 2 12.15 -13.98 17.22
CA LYS A 2 13.25 -14.47 16.36
C LYS A 2 13.13 -13.91 14.96
N LEU A 3 14.26 -13.66 14.28
CA LEU A 3 14.31 -13.14 12.91
C LEU A 3 13.51 -14.00 11.92
N THR A 4 13.56 -15.33 12.06
CA THR A 4 12.81 -16.26 11.20
C THR A 4 11.30 -16.02 11.22
N LYS A 5 10.72 -15.66 12.38
CA LYS A 5 9.29 -15.34 12.47
C LYS A 5 8.95 -14.01 11.79
N ALA A 6 9.83 -13.01 11.93
CA ALA A 6 9.68 -11.73 11.24
C ALA A 6 9.71 -11.92 9.71
N ILE A 7 10.69 -12.70 9.21
CA ILE A 7 10.81 -13.04 7.79
C ILE A 7 9.56 -13.77 7.29
N LEU A 8 9.04 -14.74 8.03
CA LEU A 8 7.83 -15.47 7.64
C LEU A 8 6.61 -14.54 7.50
N ILE A 9 6.43 -13.60 8.45
CA ILE A 9 5.36 -12.60 8.38
C ILE A 9 5.52 -11.71 7.14
N ILE A 10 6.74 -11.23 6.89
CA ILE A 10 7.05 -10.39 5.73
C ILE A 10 6.75 -11.12 4.42
N LEU A 11 7.24 -12.36 4.29
CA LEU A 11 7.02 -13.19 3.09
C LEU A 11 5.53 -13.46 2.85
N LEU A 12 4.78 -13.80 3.89
CA LEU A 12 3.35 -14.05 3.76
C LEU A 12 2.60 -12.81 3.23
N ILE A 13 2.90 -11.63 3.77
CA ILE A 13 2.26 -10.37 3.35
C ILE A 13 2.62 -10.05 1.91
N ILE A 14 3.89 -10.15 1.53
CA ILE A 14 4.34 -9.90 0.16
C ILE A 14 3.68 -10.87 -0.82
N ILE A 15 3.57 -12.16 -0.46
CA ILE A 15 2.92 -13.16 -1.31
C ILE A 15 1.45 -12.81 -1.52
N ILE A 16 0.72 -12.48 -0.44
CA ILE A 16 -0.71 -12.12 -0.54
C ILE A 16 -0.87 -10.85 -1.38
N ASP A 17 -0.04 -9.83 -1.13
CA ASP A 17 -0.05 -8.57 -1.88
C ASP A 17 0.19 -8.79 -3.37
N GLN A 18 1.31 -9.42 -3.74
CA GLN A 18 1.67 -9.64 -5.14
C GLN A 18 0.70 -10.59 -5.83
N ALA A 19 0.24 -11.65 -5.16
CA ALA A 19 -0.76 -12.55 -5.74
C ALA A 19 -2.07 -11.81 -6.03
N SER A 20 -2.55 -10.98 -5.10
CA SER A 20 -3.78 -10.20 -5.29
C SER A 20 -3.66 -9.21 -6.45
N LYS A 21 -2.54 -8.47 -6.52
CA LYS A 21 -2.29 -7.47 -7.57
C LYS A 21 -2.16 -8.08 -8.95
N ILE A 22 -1.37 -9.15 -9.07
CA ILE A 22 -1.19 -9.87 -10.34
C ILE A 22 -2.52 -10.48 -10.79
N TYR A 23 -3.29 -11.07 -9.86
CA TYR A 23 -4.60 -11.62 -10.18
C TYR A 23 -5.55 -10.54 -10.71
N ILE A 24 -5.63 -9.39 -10.05
CA ILE A 24 -6.46 -8.27 -10.50
C ILE A 24 -6.03 -7.81 -11.90
N LYS A 25 -4.73 -7.56 -12.08
CA LYS A 25 -4.18 -7.02 -13.33
C LYS A 25 -4.36 -7.95 -14.54
N LEU A 26 -4.31 -9.26 -14.33
CA LEU A 26 -4.41 -10.27 -15.41
C LEU A 26 -5.83 -10.81 -15.66
N ASN A 27 -6.83 -10.40 -14.88
CA ASN A 27 -8.20 -10.91 -15.04
C ASN A 27 -9.25 -9.81 -15.25
N TYR A 28 -8.91 -8.55 -14.96
CA TYR A 28 -9.87 -7.45 -15.03
C TYR A 28 -9.30 -6.24 -15.78
N THR A 29 -10.20 -5.37 -16.23
CA THR A 29 -9.88 -4.09 -16.85
C THR A 29 -9.95 -2.97 -15.81
N LEU A 30 -9.32 -1.82 -16.08
CA LEU A 30 -9.42 -0.66 -15.19
C LEU A 30 -10.89 -0.28 -14.96
N THR A 31 -11.23 -0.01 -13.70
CA THR A 31 -12.56 0.48 -13.32
C THR A 31 -12.65 1.97 -13.68
N ASP A 32 -13.66 2.35 -14.46
CA ASP A 32 -14.06 3.73 -14.76
C ASP A 32 -15.39 4.10 -14.09
N SER A 33 -15.86 5.32 -14.35
CA SER A 33 -17.15 5.81 -13.83
C SER A 33 -18.38 5.09 -14.41
N THR A 34 -18.21 4.30 -15.47
CA THR A 34 -19.30 3.65 -16.21
C THR A 34 -19.31 2.13 -16.08
N SER A 35 -18.23 1.54 -15.57
CA SER A 35 -18.06 0.10 -15.37
C SER A 35 -18.38 -0.28 -13.92
N PRO A 36 -19.10 -1.40 -13.73
CA PRO A 36 -19.37 -1.88 -12.38
C PRO A 36 -18.08 -2.30 -11.69
N ALA A 37 -18.07 -2.20 -10.36
CA ALA A 37 -17.03 -2.80 -9.54
C ALA A 37 -16.90 -4.30 -9.84
N ILE A 38 -15.69 -4.86 -9.69
CA ILE A 38 -15.44 -6.30 -9.82
C ILE A 38 -16.32 -7.07 -8.81
N VAL A 39 -16.38 -6.54 -7.59
CA VAL A 39 -17.29 -6.98 -6.54
C VAL A 39 -17.89 -5.75 -5.88
N ASP A 40 -19.20 -5.73 -5.65
CA ASP A 40 -19.88 -4.70 -4.87
C ASP A 40 -20.74 -5.36 -3.77
N TRP A 41 -20.34 -5.16 -2.52
CA TRP A 41 -21.07 -5.61 -1.32
C TRP A 41 -21.62 -4.41 -0.52
N GLY A 42 -21.81 -3.27 -1.17
CA GLY A 42 -22.23 -2.01 -0.54
C GLY A 42 -21.07 -1.34 0.16
N LYS A 43 -20.75 -1.76 1.41
CA LYS A 43 -19.67 -1.14 2.23
C LYS A 43 -18.26 -1.59 1.87
N PHE A 44 -18.14 -2.52 0.93
CA PHE A 44 -16.88 -2.97 0.37
C PHE A 44 -17.05 -3.11 -1.13
N LYS A 45 -16.09 -2.57 -1.88
CA LYS A 45 -15.98 -2.80 -3.32
C LYS A 45 -14.58 -3.27 -3.66
N LEU A 46 -14.51 -4.22 -4.57
CA LEU A 46 -13.28 -4.62 -5.23
C LEU A 46 -13.23 -3.91 -6.59
N LEU A 47 -12.22 -3.07 -6.77
CA LEU A 47 -12.00 -2.27 -7.97
C LEU A 47 -10.66 -2.64 -8.59
N PHE A 48 -10.38 -2.15 -9.79
CA PHE A 48 -9.04 -2.16 -10.34
C PHE A 48 -8.62 -0.75 -10.73
N TYR A 49 -7.67 -0.21 -9.95
CA TYR A 49 -7.02 1.06 -10.20
C TYR A 49 -5.51 0.89 -10.25
N GLU A 50 -4.86 1.74 -11.04
CA GLU A 50 -3.42 1.85 -11.09
C GLU A 50 -2.99 3.26 -10.66
N ASN A 51 -2.10 3.32 -9.68
CA ASN A 51 -1.63 4.55 -9.08
C ASN A 51 -0.17 4.79 -9.47
N ALA A 52 0.17 6.01 -9.90
CA ALA A 52 1.55 6.42 -10.12
C ALA A 52 2.42 6.44 -8.83
N GLY A 53 1.94 5.94 -7.70
CA GLY A 53 2.68 5.85 -6.44
C GLY A 53 2.61 7.14 -5.62
N ALA A 54 1.66 8.01 -5.91
CA ALA A 54 1.31 9.14 -5.07
C ALA A 54 0.16 8.74 -4.12
N ALA A 55 0.27 9.10 -2.85
CA ALA A 55 -0.90 9.04 -1.98
C ALA A 55 -1.86 10.17 -2.40
N TRP A 56 -3.17 9.87 -2.46
CA TRP A 56 -4.23 10.87 -2.59
C TRP A 56 -4.15 11.70 -3.90
N GLY A 57 -3.65 11.11 -4.98
CA GLY A 57 -3.57 11.78 -6.28
C GLY A 57 -2.60 12.96 -6.35
N MET A 58 -1.73 13.15 -5.34
CA MET A 58 -0.68 14.18 -5.36
C MET A 58 0.48 13.73 -6.24
N GLU A 59 0.29 13.75 -7.56
CA GLU A 59 1.35 13.47 -8.51
C GLU A 59 2.28 14.69 -8.61
N ILE A 60 3.59 14.46 -8.42
CA ILE A 60 4.59 15.46 -8.82
C ILE A 60 4.64 15.40 -10.35
N PRO A 61 4.36 16.50 -11.06
CA PRO A 61 4.30 16.48 -12.52
C PRO A 61 5.62 16.00 -13.14
N GLY A 62 5.51 15.10 -14.11
CA GLY A 62 6.62 14.62 -14.94
C GLY A 62 7.32 13.35 -14.43
N ASP A 63 7.98 12.66 -15.36
CA ASP A 63 8.67 11.38 -15.16
C ASP A 63 9.72 11.42 -14.02
N TYR A 64 10.36 12.57 -13.82
CA TYR A 64 11.30 12.79 -12.72
C TYR A 64 10.63 12.68 -11.34
N GLY A 65 9.38 13.13 -11.20
CA GLY A 65 8.62 13.06 -9.95
C GLY A 65 8.41 11.61 -9.52
N LYS A 66 8.05 10.74 -10.47
CA LYS A 66 7.89 9.30 -10.24
C LYS A 66 9.19 8.66 -9.76
N LEU A 67 10.31 8.91 -10.44
CA LEU A 67 11.61 8.36 -10.07
C LEU A 67 12.04 8.80 -8.67
N ILE A 68 11.84 10.07 -8.32
CA ILE A 68 12.16 10.58 -6.97
C ILE A 68 11.37 9.81 -5.91
N LEU A 69 10.07 9.57 -6.13
CA LEU A 69 9.24 8.80 -5.21
C LEU A 69 9.73 7.35 -5.05
N VAL A 70 10.10 6.70 -6.16
CA VAL A 70 10.64 5.32 -6.13
C VAL A 70 11.97 5.28 -5.38
N ILE A 71 12.89 6.18 -5.69
CA ILE A 71 14.20 6.27 -5.03
C ILE A 71 14.02 6.51 -3.52
N PHE A 72 13.17 7.46 -3.14
CA PHE A 72 12.86 7.74 -1.74
C PHE A 72 12.30 6.50 -1.03
N ARG A 73 11.35 5.79 -1.64
CA ARG A 73 10.79 4.55 -1.09
C ARG A 73 11.86 3.48 -0.88
N ILE A 74 12.76 3.30 -1.84
CA ILE A 74 13.89 2.36 -1.74
C ILE A 74 14.77 2.71 -0.54
N PHE A 75 15.18 3.97 -0.40
CA PHE A 75 15.95 4.42 0.76
C PHE A 75 15.20 4.20 2.09
N ALA A 76 13.91 4.53 2.12
CA ALA A 76 13.07 4.33 3.30
C ALA A 76 13.00 2.84 3.70
N VAL A 77 12.81 1.93 2.74
CA VAL A 77 12.77 0.49 3.00
C VAL A 77 14.11 -0.04 3.51
N PHE A 78 15.24 0.43 2.99
CA PHE A 78 16.55 0.09 3.58
C PHE A 78 16.67 0.58 5.03
N GLY A 79 16.21 1.80 5.32
CA GLY A 79 16.18 2.34 6.69
C GLY A 79 15.29 1.51 7.63
N ILE A 80 14.09 1.15 7.20
CA ILE A 80 13.14 0.30 7.95
C ILE A 80 13.73 -1.10 8.14
N GLY A 81 14.37 -1.68 7.13
CA GLY A 81 15.03 -2.98 7.20
C GLY A 81 16.21 -2.98 8.18
N TYR A 82 17.04 -1.94 8.14
CA TYR A 82 18.09 -1.74 9.15
C TYR A 82 17.48 -1.62 10.56
N TRP A 83 16.42 -0.85 10.71
CA TRP A 83 15.73 -0.69 11.99
C TRP A 83 15.13 -2.01 12.51
N LEU A 84 14.58 -2.85 11.63
CA LEU A 84 14.09 -4.19 11.96
C LEU A 84 15.22 -5.07 12.50
N VAL A 85 16.31 -5.18 11.76
CA VAL A 85 17.46 -6.02 12.13
C VAL A 85 18.08 -5.53 13.44
N SER A 86 18.26 -4.21 13.58
CA SER A 86 18.76 -3.58 14.80
C SER A 86 17.86 -3.86 16.01
N SER A 87 16.54 -3.72 15.84
CA SER A 87 15.55 -3.99 16.89
C SER A 87 15.55 -5.46 17.33
N ILE A 88 15.74 -6.40 16.40
CA ILE A 88 15.85 -7.83 16.72
C ILE A 88 17.15 -8.12 17.48
N LYS A 89 18.28 -7.59 17.01
CA LYS A 89 19.59 -7.76 17.66
C LYS A 89 19.63 -7.19 19.08
N LYS A 90 18.94 -6.07 19.31
CA LYS A 90 18.80 -5.44 20.63
C LYS A 90 17.73 -6.08 21.51
N HIS A 91 17.20 -7.25 21.14
CA HIS A 91 16.13 -7.95 21.85
C HIS A 91 14.89 -7.08 22.12
N GLY A 92 14.54 -6.21 21.17
CA GLY A 92 13.37 -5.35 21.25
C GLY A 92 12.07 -6.13 21.47
N HIS A 93 11.05 -5.44 22.02
CA HIS A 93 9.78 -6.06 22.35
C HIS A 93 9.13 -6.69 21.10
N LYS A 94 8.39 -7.80 21.28
CA LYS A 94 7.80 -8.55 20.16
C LYS A 94 6.84 -7.69 19.33
N ILE A 95 6.09 -6.79 19.97
CA ILE A 95 5.16 -5.88 19.29
C ILE A 95 5.89 -4.91 18.36
N LEU A 96 7.03 -4.37 18.79
CA LEU A 96 7.84 -3.47 17.98
C LEU A 96 8.29 -4.18 16.71
N ILE A 97 8.87 -5.38 16.86
CA ILE A 97 9.35 -6.16 15.72
C ILE A 97 8.19 -6.51 14.77
N LEU A 98 7.01 -6.86 15.29
CA LEU A 98 5.81 -7.10 14.48
C LEU A 98 5.40 -5.85 13.68
N CYS A 99 5.29 -4.70 14.32
CA CYS A 99 4.95 -3.44 13.65
C CYS A 99 5.94 -3.10 12.54
N ILE A 100 7.25 -3.20 12.81
CA ILE A 100 8.29 -2.94 11.81
C ILE A 100 8.19 -3.95 10.65
N SER A 101 7.94 -5.24 10.94
CA SER A 101 7.74 -6.26 9.89
C SER A 101 6.55 -5.95 8.99
N LEU A 102 5.42 -5.50 9.55
CA LEU A 102 4.23 -5.11 8.78
C LEU A 102 4.52 -3.90 7.86
N ILE A 103 5.13 -2.85 8.43
CA ILE A 103 5.50 -1.63 7.69
C ILE A 103 6.51 -1.96 6.58
N PHE A 104 7.54 -2.75 6.90
CA PHE A 104 8.54 -3.18 5.93
C PHE A 104 7.93 -3.98 4.78
N ALA A 105 7.08 -4.96 5.10
CA ALA A 105 6.46 -5.82 4.09
C ALA A 105 5.60 -5.03 3.11
N GLY A 106 4.75 -4.12 3.62
CA GLY A 106 3.93 -3.28 2.76
C GLY A 106 4.75 -2.29 1.94
N ALA A 107 5.74 -1.62 2.55
CA ALA A 107 6.60 -0.70 1.82
C ALA A 107 7.40 -1.41 0.71
N PHE A 108 7.89 -2.62 0.97
CA PHE A 108 8.57 -3.44 -0.03
C PHE A 108 7.61 -3.93 -1.12
N GLY A 109 6.40 -4.37 -0.77
CA GLY A 109 5.38 -4.80 -1.74
C GLY A 109 5.08 -3.72 -2.79
N ASN A 110 4.82 -2.48 -2.37
CA ASN A 110 4.58 -1.37 -3.30
C ASN A 110 5.81 -0.96 -4.12
N ILE A 111 7.03 -1.23 -3.64
CA ILE A 111 8.26 -1.01 -4.43
C ILE A 111 8.34 -2.03 -5.56
N ILE A 112 7.93 -3.29 -5.36
CA ILE A 112 7.95 -4.31 -6.41
C ILE A 112 7.14 -3.81 -7.62
N ASP A 113 5.92 -3.33 -7.38
CA ASP A 113 5.08 -2.78 -8.44
C ASP A 113 5.75 -1.59 -9.12
N SER A 114 6.20 -0.63 -8.31
CA SER A 114 6.76 0.63 -8.78
C SER A 114 8.02 0.43 -9.63
N VAL A 115 8.83 -0.58 -9.30
CA VAL A 115 10.08 -0.87 -10.00
C VAL A 115 9.86 -1.77 -11.21
N PHE A 116 9.02 -2.81 -11.09
CA PHE A 116 9.01 -3.90 -12.06
C PHE A 116 7.75 -4.00 -12.92
N TYR A 117 6.57 -3.54 -12.47
CA TYR A 117 5.32 -3.80 -13.20
C TYR A 117 5.29 -3.13 -14.58
N GLY A 118 5.97 -1.99 -14.73
CA GLY A 118 6.16 -1.33 -16.02
C GLY A 118 6.83 -2.25 -17.06
N VAL A 119 7.80 -3.04 -16.64
CA VAL A 119 8.56 -3.93 -17.53
C VAL A 119 7.86 -5.27 -17.72
N ILE A 120 7.16 -5.77 -16.69
CA ILE A 120 6.56 -7.11 -16.69
C ILE A 120 5.26 -7.15 -17.48
N PHE A 121 4.42 -6.12 -17.39
CA PHE A 121 3.06 -6.20 -17.92
C PHE A 121 2.84 -5.26 -19.10
N SER A 122 1.86 -5.58 -19.94
CA SER A 122 1.27 -4.60 -20.85
C SER A 122 0.44 -3.55 -20.09
N GLY A 123 0.12 -2.45 -20.79
CA GLY A 123 -0.68 -1.37 -20.21
C GLY A 123 -2.08 -1.86 -19.88
N SER A 124 -2.63 -1.39 -18.77
CA SER A 124 -4.02 -1.64 -18.41
C SER A 124 -4.90 -0.54 -19.00
N TYR A 125 -6.00 -0.93 -19.66
CA TYR A 125 -6.92 0.00 -20.30
C TYR A 125 -8.36 -0.37 -19.99
N HIS A 126 -9.29 0.56 -20.21
CA HIS A 126 -10.72 0.24 -20.21
C HIS A 126 -11.02 -0.69 -21.39
N GLY A 127 -11.58 -1.87 -21.11
CA GLY A 127 -11.95 -2.87 -22.12
C GLY A 127 -10.84 -3.82 -22.59
N ALA A 128 -9.60 -3.71 -22.08
CA ALA A 128 -8.52 -4.65 -22.40
C ALA A 128 -7.80 -5.14 -21.14
N ILE A 129 -7.69 -6.47 -21.00
CA ILE A 129 -6.98 -7.12 -19.90
C ILE A 129 -5.49 -7.07 -20.19
N ALA A 130 -4.69 -6.74 -19.17
CA ALA A 130 -3.24 -6.72 -19.32
C ALA A 130 -2.68 -8.14 -19.46
N THR A 131 -1.55 -8.25 -20.14
CA THR A 131 -0.81 -9.50 -20.34
C THR A 131 0.53 -9.42 -19.64
N ALA A 132 1.02 -10.55 -19.15
CA ALA A 132 2.38 -10.67 -18.63
C ALA A 132 3.35 -10.98 -19.77
N PHE A 133 4.52 -10.34 -19.76
CA PHE A 133 5.61 -10.50 -20.72
C PHE A 133 5.17 -10.36 -22.19
N PRO A 134 4.53 -9.24 -22.58
CA PRO A 134 4.19 -8.98 -23.98
C PRO A 134 5.45 -8.96 -24.87
N GLU A 135 5.35 -9.47 -26.10
CA GLU A 135 6.47 -9.55 -27.05
C GLU A 135 7.11 -8.19 -27.36
N ALA A 136 6.29 -7.13 -27.36
CA ALA A 136 6.74 -5.75 -27.59
C ALA A 136 7.43 -5.10 -26.37
N GLY A 137 7.52 -5.80 -25.24
CA GLY A 137 7.97 -5.25 -23.96
C GLY A 137 6.82 -4.63 -23.15
N GLY A 138 7.05 -4.47 -21.83
CA GLY A 138 6.06 -3.92 -20.92
C GLY A 138 5.73 -2.44 -21.20
N TYR A 139 4.70 -1.91 -20.52
CA TYR A 139 4.21 -0.55 -20.77
C TYR A 139 5.16 0.58 -20.37
N ALA A 140 6.17 0.31 -19.54
CA ALA A 140 7.13 1.31 -19.09
C ALA A 140 8.49 0.71 -18.70
N GLY A 141 9.49 1.58 -18.52
CA GLY A 141 10.81 1.17 -18.02
C GLY A 141 10.83 0.83 -16.53
N LEU A 142 12.00 0.37 -16.05
CA LEU A 142 12.22 0.13 -14.61
C LEU A 142 12.02 1.41 -13.80
N GLY A 143 11.31 1.31 -12.68
CA GLY A 143 11.02 2.45 -11.79
C GLY A 143 9.81 3.29 -12.18
N TYR A 144 9.15 2.95 -13.30
CA TYR A 144 7.97 3.66 -13.81
C TYR A 144 6.67 2.85 -13.72
N GLY A 145 6.70 1.71 -13.03
CA GLY A 145 5.51 0.89 -12.83
C GLY A 145 4.47 1.57 -11.94
N HIS A 146 3.19 1.37 -12.20
CA HIS A 146 2.09 1.76 -11.33
C HIS A 146 1.85 0.72 -10.23
N VAL A 147 1.41 1.21 -9.07
CA VAL A 147 0.95 0.39 -7.95
C VAL A 147 -0.49 -0.02 -8.23
N VAL A 148 -0.80 -1.31 -8.07
CA VAL A 148 -2.15 -1.83 -8.28
C VAL A 148 -2.96 -1.69 -6.98
N ASP A 149 -4.05 -0.93 -7.04
CA ASP A 149 -4.97 -0.67 -5.94
C ASP A 149 -6.34 -1.28 -6.24
N MET A 150 -6.97 -1.86 -5.21
CA MET A 150 -8.18 -2.68 -5.44
C MET A 150 -9.22 -2.66 -4.32
N LEU A 151 -8.83 -2.36 -3.08
CA LEU A 151 -9.72 -2.40 -1.93
C LEU A 151 -10.33 -1.02 -1.72
N TYR A 152 -11.65 -0.94 -1.77
CA TYR A 152 -12.39 0.30 -1.57
C TYR A 152 -13.49 0.14 -0.52
N PHE A 153 -13.58 1.09 0.40
CA PHE A 153 -14.55 1.09 1.49
C PHE A 153 -15.26 2.45 1.54
N PRO A 154 -16.42 2.61 0.87
CA PRO A 154 -17.24 3.81 0.96
C PRO A 154 -17.96 3.83 2.32
N LEU A 155 -17.24 4.16 3.39
CA LEU A 155 -17.76 4.02 4.76
C LEU A 155 -18.86 5.02 5.07
N PHE A 156 -18.72 6.27 4.62
CA PHE A 156 -19.76 7.30 4.77
C PHE A 156 -19.88 8.11 3.48
N GLU A 157 -21.07 8.08 2.89
CA GLU A 157 -21.46 8.91 1.77
C GLU A 157 -22.82 9.54 2.07
N GLY A 158 -23.02 10.77 1.60
CA GLY A 158 -24.26 11.49 1.82
C GLY A 158 -24.22 12.87 1.19
N ASP A 159 -25.34 13.56 1.22
CA ASP A 159 -25.44 14.93 0.74
C ASP A 159 -25.26 15.90 1.89
N TRP A 160 -24.50 16.97 1.65
CA TRP A 160 -24.44 18.06 2.61
C TRP A 160 -25.82 18.69 2.80
N PRO A 161 -26.22 19.03 4.03
CA PRO A 161 -27.46 19.74 4.25
C PRO A 161 -27.51 21.05 3.45
N GLN A 162 -28.67 21.36 2.86
CA GLN A 162 -28.87 22.54 2.00
C GLN A 162 -28.49 23.88 2.66
N TRP A 163 -28.54 23.95 3.99
CA TRP A 163 -28.19 25.15 4.75
C TRP A 163 -26.68 25.35 4.93
N MET A 164 -25.84 24.38 4.58
CA MET A 164 -24.40 24.44 4.80
C MET A 164 -23.75 25.41 3.79
N PRO A 165 -23.02 26.44 4.25
CA PRO A 165 -22.37 27.38 3.35
C PRO A 165 -21.30 26.67 2.50
N PHE A 166 -21.14 27.12 1.25
CA PHE A 166 -20.17 26.66 0.24
C PHE A 166 -20.40 25.25 -0.33
N VAL A 167 -20.82 24.28 0.46
CA VAL A 167 -20.96 22.86 0.04
C VAL A 167 -22.38 22.32 0.14
N GLY A 168 -23.35 23.16 0.52
CA GLY A 168 -24.75 22.74 0.72
C GLY A 168 -25.34 22.08 -0.52
N GLY A 169 -25.89 20.87 -0.34
CA GLY A 169 -26.45 20.07 -1.43
C GLY A 169 -25.42 19.29 -2.27
N GLU A 170 -24.11 19.48 -2.05
CA GLU A 170 -23.10 18.66 -2.72
C GLU A 170 -23.01 17.27 -2.09
N HIS A 171 -22.80 16.25 -2.93
CA HIS A 171 -22.63 14.88 -2.48
C HIS A 171 -21.18 14.67 -1.99
N PHE A 172 -21.01 14.29 -0.73
CA PHE A 172 -19.71 13.99 -0.14
C PHE A 172 -19.48 12.49 0.03
N LYS A 173 -18.21 12.10 -0.08
CA LYS A 173 -17.72 10.76 0.28
C LYS A 173 -16.58 10.90 1.26
N PHE A 174 -16.78 10.45 2.49
CA PHE A 174 -15.75 10.38 3.51
C PHE A 174 -14.90 9.13 3.26
N PHE A 175 -13.60 9.35 3.05
CA PHE A 175 -12.59 8.33 2.74
C PHE A 175 -12.74 7.72 1.33
N ASN A 176 -12.37 8.49 0.31
CA ASN A 176 -12.37 8.06 -1.08
C ASN A 176 -11.05 7.39 -1.53
N ALA A 177 -10.35 6.70 -0.63
CA ALA A 177 -9.08 6.06 -0.92
C ALA A 177 -9.29 4.61 -1.37
N ILE A 178 -8.68 4.25 -2.48
CA ILE A 178 -8.54 2.87 -2.94
C ILE A 178 -7.12 2.45 -2.61
N PHE A 179 -6.95 1.28 -2.03
CA PHE A 179 -5.66 0.83 -1.50
C PHE A 179 -5.46 -0.66 -1.71
N ASN A 180 -4.31 -1.17 -1.30
CA ASN A 180 -3.95 -2.58 -1.45
C ASN A 180 -3.57 -3.25 -0.12
N VAL A 181 -3.16 -4.52 -0.20
CA VAL A 181 -2.75 -5.30 0.96
C VAL A 181 -1.49 -4.73 1.60
N ALA A 182 -0.54 -4.26 0.79
CA ALA A 182 0.66 -3.56 1.28
C ALA A 182 0.32 -2.29 2.08
N ASP A 183 -0.58 -1.44 1.59
CA ASP A 183 -1.02 -0.22 2.32
C ASP A 183 -1.74 -0.57 3.62
N SER A 184 -2.53 -1.65 3.60
CA SER A 184 -3.18 -2.19 4.79
C SER A 184 -2.15 -2.63 5.83
N ALA A 185 -1.09 -3.31 5.41
CA ALA A 185 -0.01 -3.75 6.29
C ALA A 185 0.75 -2.55 6.91
N ILE A 186 1.07 -1.52 6.12
CA ILE A 186 1.68 -0.28 6.63
C ILE A 186 0.76 0.37 7.66
N THR A 187 -0.51 0.58 7.31
CA THR A 187 -1.50 1.25 8.15
C THR A 187 -1.69 0.52 9.49
N VAL A 188 -1.90 -0.80 9.45
CA VAL A 188 -2.03 -1.62 10.66
C VAL A 188 -0.75 -1.59 11.48
N GLY A 189 0.43 -1.70 10.85
CA GLY A 189 1.72 -1.63 11.54
C GLY A 189 1.93 -0.31 12.28
N VAL A 190 1.59 0.81 11.65
CA VAL A 190 1.66 2.16 12.26
C VAL A 190 0.65 2.30 13.40
N ILE A 191 -0.61 1.92 13.19
CA ILE A 191 -1.65 2.00 14.22
C ILE A 191 -1.25 1.17 15.45
N LEU A 192 -0.79 -0.07 15.25
CA LEU A 192 -0.32 -0.92 16.34
C LEU A 192 0.88 -0.31 17.07
N LEU A 193 1.81 0.32 16.33
CA LEU A 193 2.97 0.95 16.94
C LEU A 193 2.57 2.14 17.83
N VAL A 194 1.58 2.94 17.40
CA VAL A 194 1.04 4.07 18.18
C VAL A 194 0.31 3.56 19.43
N ILE A 195 -0.64 2.64 19.26
CA ILE A 195 -1.46 2.08 20.36
C ILE A 195 -0.58 1.38 21.40
N PHE A 196 0.41 0.61 20.96
CA PHE A 196 1.29 -0.16 21.84
C PHE A 196 2.66 0.49 22.04
N SER A 197 2.78 1.80 21.84
CA SER A 197 4.04 2.57 21.96
C SER A 197 4.79 2.30 23.27
N LYS A 198 4.09 2.34 24.41
CA LYS A 198 4.68 2.02 25.74
C LYS A 198 5.25 0.60 25.85
N LYS A 199 4.66 -0.37 25.15
CA LYS A 199 5.18 -1.75 25.12
C LYS A 199 6.27 -1.90 24.06
N ALA A 200 6.18 -1.18 22.96
CA ALA A 200 7.16 -1.17 21.88
C ALA A 200 8.49 -0.57 22.35
N PHE A 201 8.41 0.47 23.18
CA PHE A 201 9.54 1.18 23.79
C PHE A 201 9.37 1.22 25.31
N PRO A 202 9.65 0.12 26.03
CA PRO A 202 9.54 0.09 27.48
C PRO A 202 10.60 0.99 28.13
N ASP A 203 10.19 1.81 29.09
CA ASP A 203 11.10 2.69 29.85
C ASP A 203 12.20 1.88 30.55
N THR A 204 13.44 2.32 30.40
CA THR A 204 14.62 1.68 31.00
C THR A 204 14.75 1.91 32.51
N ASP A 205 13.97 2.82 33.09
CA ASP A 205 14.21 3.38 34.42
C ASP A 205 13.74 2.52 35.60
N LYS A 206 13.10 1.37 35.38
CA LYS A 206 12.60 0.50 36.47
C LYS A 206 13.49 -0.69 36.83
N LYS A 207 14.68 -0.82 36.24
CA LYS A 207 15.60 -1.95 36.50
C LYS A 207 16.81 -1.64 37.38
N SER A 208 16.98 -0.40 37.84
CA SER A 208 18.12 0.00 38.70
C SER A 208 17.78 0.09 40.20
N VAL A 209 16.56 -0.26 40.61
CA VAL A 209 16.14 -0.25 42.02
C VAL A 209 15.38 -1.54 42.34
N ALA A 210 16.10 -2.66 42.39
CA ALA A 210 15.67 -3.91 43.01
C ALA A 210 16.90 -4.71 43.45
#